data_AF-A0A7W6DTG8-F1
#
_entry.id   AF-A0A7W6DTG8-F1
#
_cell.length_a   1.000
_cell.length_b   1.000
_cell.length_c   1.000
_cell.angle_alpha   90.00
_cell.angle_beta   90.00
_cell.angle_gamma   90.00
#
_symmetry.space_group_name_H-M   'P 1'
#
loop_
_entity.id
_entity.type
_entity.pdbx_description
1 polymer ?
#
loop_
_entity_poly.entity_id
_entity_poly.type
_entity_poly.pdbx_seq_one_letter_code
_entity_poly.pdbx_strand_id
1 'polypeptide(L)'
;MAGQIIASAFPAIVVHAQGLAPSRIGMISGLFYGTAFGVGGLASPAFGWLADVTSIATIFDLSAWFPLVGLVALRLRESRPKRSGA
;
A
#
# COMPACT_ATOMS: atom_id res chain seq x y z
N MET A 1 16.64 5.53 -2.84
CA MET A 1 15.58 6.53 -3.11
C MET A 1 14.18 5.96 -2.94
N ALA A 2 13.79 4.88 -3.62
CA ALA A 2 12.45 4.28 -3.48
C ALA A 2 12.03 3.98 -2.01
N GLY A 3 12.95 3.46 -1.19
CA GLY A 3 12.67 3.23 0.23
C GLY A 3 12.31 4.49 1.03
N GLN A 4 12.89 5.65 0.69
CA GLN A 4 12.54 6.93 1.35
C GLN A 4 11.14 7.40 0.94
N ILE A 5 10.74 7.17 -0.32
CA ILE A 5 9.41 7.50 -0.83
C ILE A 5 8.36 6.65 -0.11
N ILE A 6 8.60 5.34 0.01
CA ILE A 6 7.67 4.43 0.70
C ILE A 6 7.60 4.76 2.19
N ALA A 7 8.74 5.01 2.84
CA ALA A 7 8.80 5.36 4.25
C ALA A 7 8.04 6.65 4.60
N SER A 8 7.98 7.62 3.68
CA SER A 8 7.21 8.86 3.89
C SER A 8 5.73 8.73 3.49
N ALA A 9 5.42 8.01 2.41
CA ALA A 9 4.07 7.88 1.90
C ALA A 9 3.18 6.96 2.76
N PHE A 10 3.72 5.83 3.21
CA PHE A 10 2.95 4.81 3.93
C PHE A 10 2.27 5.32 5.21
N PRO A 11 2.96 5.96 6.17
CA PRO A 11 2.31 6.48 7.38
C PRO A 11 1.27 7.55 7.06
N ALA A 12 1.50 8.40 6.05
CA ALA A 12 0.54 9.43 5.65
C ALA A 12 -0.78 8.84 5.14
N ILE A 13 -0.72 7.76 4.35
CA ILE A 13 -1.91 7.04 3.84
C ILE A 13 -2.73 6.45 5.00
N VAL A 14 -2.06 5.76 5.93
CA VAL A 14 -2.72 5.10 7.06
C VAL A 14 -3.38 6.13 7.98
N VAL A 15 -2.67 7.21 8.33
CA VAL A 15 -3.21 8.28 9.19
C VAL A 15 -4.39 8.99 8.50
N HIS A 16 -4.30 9.24 7.19
CA HIS A 16 -5.41 9.82 6.44
C HIS A 16 -6.66 8.93 6.48
N ALA A 17 -6.51 7.62 6.23
CA ALA A 17 -7.61 6.67 6.30
C ALA A 17 -8.22 6.59 7.72
N GLN A 18 -7.38 6.58 8.76
CA GLN A 18 -7.82 6.62 10.15
C GLN A 18 -8.59 7.90 10.46
N GLY A 19 -8.18 9.05 9.90
CA GLY A 19 -8.88 10.32 10.01
C GLY A 19 -10.28 10.34 9.37
N LEU A 20 -10.52 9.54 8.32
CA LEU A 20 -11.83 9.42 7.69
C LEU A 20 -12.83 8.58 8.51
N ALA A 21 -12.35 7.67 9.37
CA ALA A 21 -13.18 6.83 10.22
C ALA A 21 -12.58 6.68 11.65
N PRO A 22 -12.62 7.75 12.45
CA PRO A 22 -11.94 7.84 13.74
C PRO A 22 -12.51 6.91 14.82
N SER A 23 -13.75 6.42 14.67
CA SER A 23 -14.33 5.43 15.59
C SER A 23 -13.83 4.01 15.36
N ARG A 24 -13.09 3.75 14.27
CA ARG A 24 -12.67 2.40 13.85
C ARG A 24 -11.19 2.32 13.47
N ILE A 25 -10.33 3.06 14.17
CA ILE A 25 -8.87 3.13 13.90
C ILE A 25 -8.22 1.73 13.88
N GLY A 26 -8.58 0.86 14.85
CA GLY A 26 -8.04 -0.51 14.92
C GLY A 26 -8.42 -1.37 13.71
N MET A 27 -9.66 -1.24 13.21
CA MET A 27 -10.12 -1.98 12.02
C MET A 27 -9.38 -1.51 10.76
N ILE A 28 -9.16 -0.20 10.61
CA ILE A 28 -8.46 0.38 9.46
C ILE A 28 -7.00 -0.07 9.48
N SER A 29 -6.30 0.09 10.60
CA SER A 29 -4.93 -0.41 10.75
C SER A 29 -4.85 -1.92 10.47
N GLY A 30 -5.77 -2.70 11.02
CA GLY A 30 -5.83 -4.15 10.79
C GLY A 30 -6.04 -4.52 9.32
N LEU A 31 -6.87 -3.78 8.59
CA LEU A 31 -7.07 -4.00 7.16
C LEU A 31 -5.81 -3.65 6.35
N PHE A 32 -5.18 -2.50 6.60
CA PHE A 32 -3.95 -2.11 5.89
C PHE A 32 -2.81 -3.10 6.12
N TYR A 33 -2.45 -3.33 7.39
CA TYR A 33 -1.33 -4.22 7.71
C TYR A 33 -1.68 -5.68 7.43
N GLY A 34 -2.89 -6.13 7.75
CA GLY A 34 -3.34 -7.51 7.52
C GLY A 34 -3.37 -7.87 6.04
N THR A 35 -3.91 -7.00 5.18
CA THR A 35 -3.89 -7.22 3.73
C THR A 35 -2.46 -7.12 3.16
N ALA A 36 -1.65 -6.17 3.64
CA ALA A 36 -0.26 -6.05 3.19
C ALA A 36 0.57 -7.30 3.53
N PHE A 37 0.48 -7.81 4.76
CA PHE A 37 1.18 -9.04 5.16
C PHE A 37 0.57 -10.28 4.53
N GLY A 38 -0.76 -10.34 4.36
CA GLY A 38 -1.42 -11.46 3.69
C GLY A 38 -1.00 -11.59 2.22
N VAL A 39 -1.11 -10.50 1.45
CA VAL A 39 -0.67 -10.48 0.05
C VAL A 39 0.83 -10.65 -0.07
N GLY A 40 1.63 -9.98 0.77
CA GLY A 40 3.08 -10.11 0.76
C GLY A 40 3.56 -11.53 1.10
N GLY A 41 2.90 -12.18 2.07
CA GLY A 41 3.19 -13.57 2.44
C GLY A 41 2.86 -14.57 1.33
N LEU A 42 1.74 -14.36 0.62
CA LEU A 42 1.39 -15.18 -0.56
C LEU A 42 2.28 -14.88 -1.77
N ALA A 43 2.64 -13.62 -1.97
CA ALA A 43 3.47 -13.20 -3.10
C ALA A 43 4.94 -13.64 -2.95
N SER A 44 5.45 -13.77 -1.72
CA SER A 44 6.83 -14.20 -1.46
C SER A 44 7.22 -15.53 -2.13
N PRO A 45 6.51 -16.66 -1.90
CA PRO A 45 6.82 -17.92 -2.58
C PRO A 45 6.53 -17.86 -4.09
N ALA A 46 5.51 -17.10 -4.52
CA ALA A 46 5.18 -16.95 -5.93
C ALA A 46 6.29 -16.22 -6.70
N PHE A 47 6.79 -15.11 -6.16
CA PHE A 47 7.92 -14.39 -6.73
C PHE A 47 9.22 -15.18 -6.59
N GLY A 48 9.43 -15.90 -5.48
CA GLY A 48 10.59 -16.81 -5.33
C GLY A 48 10.65 -17.84 -6.46
N TRP A 49 9.55 -18.54 -6.70
CA TRP A 49 9.45 -19.50 -7.80
C TRP A 49 9.63 -18.84 -9.17
N LEU A 50 9.04 -17.65 -9.37
CA LEU A 50 9.23 -16.90 -10.61
C LEU A 50 10.70 -16.47 -10.81
N ALA A 51 11.42 -16.19 -9.72
CA ALA A 51 12.84 -15.82 -9.73
C ALA A 51 13.70 -16.97 -10.23
N ASP A 52 13.41 -18.17 -9.74
CA ASP A 52 14.13 -19.39 -10.09
C ASP A 52 14.01 -19.71 -11.59
N VAL A 53 12.85 -19.40 -12.20
CA VAL A 53 12.58 -19.66 -13.62
C VAL A 53 13.03 -18.53 -14.54
N THR A 54 12.96 -17.26 -14.11
CA THR A 54 13.18 -16.10 -15.00
C THR A 54 14.37 -15.20 -14.66
N SER A 55 14.90 -15.25 -13.43
CA SER A 55 15.87 -14.34 -12.81
C SER A 55 15.30 -13.23 -11.91
N ILE A 56 16.14 -12.81 -10.96
CA ILE A 56 15.86 -11.73 -10.00
C ILE A 56 15.65 -10.39 -10.72
N ALA A 57 16.34 -10.13 -11.83
CA ALA A 57 16.22 -8.87 -12.57
C ALA A 57 14.79 -8.67 -13.10
N THR A 58 14.19 -9.73 -13.66
CA THR A 58 12.82 -9.73 -14.16
C THR A 58 11.80 -9.36 -13.08
N ILE A 59 12.01 -9.79 -11.83
CA ILE A 59 11.12 -9.46 -10.71
C ILE A 59 11.23 -8.00 -10.31
N PHE A 60 12.44 -7.44 -10.30
CA PHE A 60 12.62 -6.02 -10.01
C PHE A 60 11.98 -5.15 -11.09
N ASP A 61 12.15 -5.53 -12.36
CA ASP A 61 11.49 -4.84 -13.48
C ASP A 61 9.97 -4.94 -13.35
N LEU A 62 9.42 -6.13 -13.08
CA LEU A 62 7.99 -6.32 -12.88
C LEU A 62 7.46 -5.50 -11.70
N SER A 63 8.17 -5.50 -10.57
CA SER A 63 7.82 -4.77 -9.36
C SER A 63 7.81 -3.25 -9.56
N ALA A 64 8.63 -2.74 -10.49
CA ALA A 64 8.65 -1.33 -10.85
C ALA A 64 7.33 -0.86 -11.52
N TRP A 65 6.56 -1.78 -12.12
CA TRP A 65 5.26 -1.48 -12.74
C TRP A 65 4.09 -1.51 -11.75
N PHE A 66 4.20 -2.20 -10.61
CA PHE A 66 3.13 -2.29 -9.61
C PHE A 66 2.60 -0.93 -9.10
N PRO A 67 3.44 0.09 -8.85
CA PRO A 67 2.98 1.42 -8.48
C PRO A 67 1.98 2.05 -9.45
N LEU A 68 1.98 1.65 -10.74
CA LEU A 68 1.00 2.14 -11.71
C LEU A 68 -0.42 1.69 -11.38
N VAL A 69 -0.59 0.52 -10.75
CA VAL A 69 -1.91 0.07 -10.26
C VAL A 69 -2.43 1.05 -9.20
N GLY A 70 -1.54 1.64 -8.41
CA GLY A 70 -1.85 2.70 -7.45
C GLY A 70 -2.38 3.98 -8.09
N LEU A 71 -2.17 4.22 -9.39
CA LEU A 71 -2.75 5.37 -10.09
C LEU A 71 -4.28 5.32 -10.16
N VAL A 72 -4.89 4.15 -9.94
CA VAL A 72 -6.36 4.05 -9.75
C VAL A 72 -6.81 4.93 -8.57
N ALA A 73 -5.94 5.18 -7.59
CA ALA A 73 -6.22 6.09 -6.48
C ALA A 73 -6.49 7.54 -6.94
N LEU A 74 -6.00 7.96 -8.11
CA LEU A 74 -6.30 9.28 -8.68
C LEU A 74 -7.79 9.46 -9.00
N ARG A 75 -8.54 8.36 -9.17
CA ARG A 75 -10.00 8.41 -9.36
C ARG A 75 -10.78 8.56 -8.05
N LEU A 76 -10.14 8.37 -6.89
CA LEU A 76 -10.80 8.66 -5.63
C LEU A 76 -10.91 10.17 -5.47
N ARG A 77 -12.15 10.67 -5.49
CA ARG A 77 -12.44 12.08 -5.24
C ARG A 77 -12.17 12.37 -3.78
N GLU A 78 -11.21 13.27 -3.52
CA GLU A 78 -10.90 13.76 -2.18
C GLU A 78 -12.17 14.30 -1.52
N SER A 79 -12.73 13.52 -0.60
CA SER A 79 -13.81 13.97 0.25
C SER A 79 -13.15 14.56 1.48
N ARG A 80 -12.93 15.88 1.47
CA ARG A 80 -12.32 16.55 2.61
C ARG A 80 -13.10 16.19 3.87
N PRO A 81 -12.46 15.65 4.91
CA PRO A 81 -13.12 15.48 6.19
C PRO A 81 -13.61 16.87 6.64
N LYS A 82 -14.91 16.99 6.91
CA LYS A 82 -15.51 18.21 7.43
C LYS A 82 -14.82 18.51 8.75
N ARG A 83 -13.98 19.54 8.78
CA ARG A 83 -13.29 20.02 9.97
C ARG A 83 -14.37 20.51 10.95
N SER A 84 -14.87 19.61 11.79
CA SER A 84 -15.42 19.97 13.09
C SER A 84 -14.20 20.34 13.92
N GLY A 85 -13.80 21.62 13.97
CA GLY A 85 -14.42 22.62 14.85
C GLY A 85 -13.95 22.27 16.26
N ALA A 86 -12.89 22.93 16.74
CA ALA A 86 -12.96 24.14 17.58
C ALA A 86 -13.22 23.77 19.05
#